data_AF-A0A3S3AE98-F1
#
_entry.id   AF-A0A3S3AE98-F1
#
_cell.length_a   1.000
_cell.length_b   1.000
_cell.length_c   1.000
_cell.angle_alpha   90.00
_cell.angle_beta   90.00
_cell.angle_gamma   90.00
#
_symmetry.space_group_name_H-M   'P 1'
#
loop_
_entity.id
_entity.type
_entity.pdbx_description
1 polymer ?
#
loop_
_entity_poly.entity_id
_entity_poly.type
_entity_poly.pdbx_seq_one_letter_code
_entity_poly.pdbx_strand_id
1 'polypeptide(L)'
;MTVQTESFAVHAAGSSRDADAATLDRLEQEIVDLDALILAAVRRRSDLARSLGAAESIGSDTTASRYDDLGADGPAFDRMLTRLGAAESV
;
A
#
# COMPACT_ATOMS: atom_id res chain seq x y z
N MET A 1 63.34 20.12 -6.88
CA MET A 1 62.30 19.37 -7.61
C MET A 1 61.13 19.25 -6.66
N THR A 2 60.11 20.10 -6.82
CA THR A 2 58.98 20.22 -5.89
C THR A 2 57.84 19.39 -6.45
N VAL A 3 57.48 18.30 -5.77
CA VAL A 3 56.35 17.45 -6.18
C VAL A 3 55.07 18.16 -5.72
N GLN A 4 54.34 18.75 -6.65
CA GLN A 4 52.98 19.22 -6.40
C GLN A 4 52.08 17.99 -6.35
N THR A 5 51.68 17.57 -5.16
CA THR A 5 50.59 16.62 -5.01
C THR A 5 49.31 17.39 -5.31
N GLU A 6 48.80 17.24 -6.52
CA GLU A 6 47.44 17.62 -6.86
C GLU A 6 46.50 16.93 -5.87
N SER A 7 45.86 17.75 -5.03
CA SER A 7 44.87 17.33 -4.05
C SER A 7 43.59 16.96 -4.79
N PHE A 8 43.59 15.79 -5.42
CA PHE A 8 42.38 15.09 -5.83
C PHE A 8 42.00 14.13 -4.72
N ALA A 9 41.03 14.52 -3.88
CA ALA A 9 39.95 13.64 -3.40
C ALA A 9 39.18 14.30 -2.24
N VAL A 10 37.91 13.92 -2.14
CA VAL A 10 37.00 14.06 -0.98
C VAL A 10 36.09 15.28 -1.01
N HIS A 11 35.31 15.50 -2.08
CA HIS A 11 34.06 16.29 -1.96
C HIS A 11 32.86 15.70 -2.74
N ALA A 12 32.96 14.49 -3.30
CA ALA A 12 31.88 13.93 -4.14
C ALA A 12 31.17 12.69 -3.55
N ALA A 13 31.60 12.16 -2.40
CA ALA A 13 30.99 10.94 -1.83
C ALA A 13 29.82 11.19 -0.86
N GLY A 14 29.58 12.44 -0.43
CA GLY A 14 28.47 12.80 0.47
C GLY A 14 27.15 13.09 -0.25
N SER A 15 27.21 13.51 -1.53
CA SER A 15 26.02 14.00 -2.25
C SER A 15 25.06 12.89 -2.69
N SER A 16 25.55 11.67 -2.95
CA SER A 16 24.68 10.57 -3.39
C SER A 16 23.91 9.96 -2.23
N ARG A 17 24.57 9.80 -1.07
CA ARG A 17 23.99 9.12 0.08
C ARG A 17 22.85 9.91 0.73
N ASP A 18 22.96 11.24 0.74
CA ASP A 18 21.90 12.13 1.22
C ASP A 18 20.72 12.22 0.23
N ALA A 19 20.99 12.15 -1.07
CA ALA A 19 19.94 12.10 -2.09
C ALA A 19 19.16 10.77 -2.06
N ASP A 20 19.85 9.66 -1.77
CA ASP A 20 19.23 8.35 -1.58
C ASP A 20 18.37 8.31 -0.31
N ALA A 21 18.84 8.92 0.79
CA ALA A 21 18.07 9.05 2.04
C ALA A 21 16.80 9.89 1.85
N ALA A 22 16.90 11.07 1.22
CA ALA A 22 15.74 11.91 0.94
C ALA A 22 14.72 11.26 -0.02
N THR A 23 15.17 10.32 -0.87
CA THR A 23 14.29 9.54 -1.74
C THR A 23 13.57 8.44 -0.97
N LEU A 24 14.25 7.77 -0.03
CA LEU A 24 13.66 6.81 0.88
C LEU A 24 12.56 7.44 1.75
N ASP A 25 12.85 8.57 2.39
CA ASP A 25 11.88 9.30 3.22
C ASP A 25 10.61 9.66 2.43
N ARG A 26 10.76 10.02 1.14
CA ARG A 26 9.62 10.30 0.26
C ARG A 26 8.78 9.06 -0.01
N LEU A 27 9.41 7.92 -0.31
CA LEU A 27 8.71 6.66 -0.56
C LEU A 27 8.00 6.15 0.69
N GLU A 28 8.61 6.31 1.87
CA GLU A 28 7.98 5.98 3.15
C GLU A 28 6.72 6.83 3.36
N GLN A 29 6.81 8.14 3.11
CA GLN A 29 5.64 9.02 3.20
C GLN A 29 4.56 8.63 2.18
N GLU A 30 4.94 8.28 0.95
CA GLU A 30 4.00 7.83 -0.08
C GLU A 30 3.28 6.54 0.32
N ILE A 31 3.99 5.59 0.94
CA ILE A 31 3.39 4.36 1.49
C ILE A 31 2.36 4.71 2.57
N VAL A 32 2.69 5.60 3.50
CA VAL A 32 1.77 6.03 4.57
C VAL A 32 0.50 6.65 3.99
N ASP A 33 0.63 7.49 2.96
CA ASP A 33 -0.49 8.14 2.31
C ASP A 33 -1.37 7.12 1.55
N LEU A 34 -0.74 6.16 0.86
CA LEU A 34 -1.44 5.05 0.19
C LEU A 34 -2.18 4.16 1.19
N ASP A 35 -1.57 3.83 2.32
CA ASP A 35 -2.19 3.04 3.37
C ASP A 35 -3.42 3.74 3.96
N ALA A 36 -3.36 5.06 4.15
CA ALA A 36 -4.50 5.85 4.59
C ALA A 36 -5.66 5.79 3.58
N LEU A 37 -5.36 5.88 2.28
CA LEU A 37 -6.35 5.77 1.21
C LEU A 37 -6.96 4.36 1.14
N ILE A 38 -6.15 3.32 1.23
CA ILE A 38 -6.61 1.92 1.26
C ILE A 38 -7.54 1.71 2.45
N LEU A 39 -7.16 2.17 3.64
CA LEU A 39 -8.00 2.04 4.83
C LEU A 39 -9.35 2.76 4.67
N ALA A 40 -9.36 3.97 4.12
CA ALA A 40 -10.59 4.71 3.86
C ALA A 40 -11.49 3.97 2.85
N ALA A 41 -10.91 3.43 1.77
CA ALA A 41 -11.65 2.65 0.78
C ALA A 41 -12.24 1.35 1.36
N VAL A 42 -11.46 0.63 2.18
CA VAL A 42 -11.91 -0.60 2.86
C VAL A 42 -13.07 -0.31 3.83
N ARG A 43 -13.00 0.78 4.60
CA ARG A 43 -14.11 1.21 5.48
C ARG A 43 -15.38 1.46 4.68
N ARG A 44 -15.29 2.29 3.64
CA ARG A 44 -16.44 2.59 2.77
C ARG A 44 -17.02 1.34 2.13
N ARG A 45 -16.19 0.43 1.61
CA ARG A 45 -16.64 -0.85 1.04
C ARG A 45 -17.38 -1.68 2.09
N SER A 46 -16.87 -1.73 3.31
CA SER A 46 -17.46 -2.52 4.40
C SER A 46 -18.81 -1.94 4.84
N ASP A 47 -18.92 -0.62 4.96
CA ASP A 47 -20.17 0.06 5.30
C ASP A 47 -21.24 -0.16 4.21
N LEU A 48 -20.84 -0.07 2.93
CA LEU A 48 -21.73 -0.38 1.81
C LEU A 48 -22.16 -1.85 1.83
N ALA A 49 -21.23 -2.79 2.05
CA ALA A 49 -21.55 -4.21 2.15
C ALA A 49 -22.54 -4.51 3.28
N ARG A 50 -22.40 -3.85 4.44
CA ARG A 50 -23.37 -3.95 5.54
C ARG A 50 -24.73 -3.39 5.17
N SER A 51 -24.79 -2.23 4.52
CA SER A 51 -26.05 -1.64 4.06
C SER A 51 -26.78 -2.52 3.04
N LEU A 52 -26.02 -3.17 2.15
CA LEU A 52 -26.55 -4.08 1.13
C LEU A 52 -26.98 -5.41 1.73
N GLY A 53 -26.22 -5.99 2.67
CA GLY A 53 -26.62 -7.23 3.37
C GLY A 53 -27.89 -7.08 4.20
N ALA A 54 -28.16 -5.89 4.73
CA ALA A 54 -29.45 -5.57 5.35
C ALA A 54 -30.60 -5.48 4.32
N ALA A 55 -30.31 -5.20 3.06
CA ALA A 55 -31.27 -5.07 1.97
C ALA A 55 -31.46 -6.36 1.15
N GLU A 56 -30.46 -7.23 1.08
CA GLU A 56 -30.43 -8.42 0.22
C GLU A 56 -29.79 -9.63 0.94
N SER A 57 -30.62 -10.57 1.41
CA SER A 57 -30.20 -11.96 1.65
C SER A 57 -30.20 -12.76 0.33
N ILE A 58 -29.77 -12.14 -0.78
CA ILE A 58 -29.84 -12.74 -2.12
C ILE A 58 -28.41 -12.92 -2.62
N GLY A 59 -28.08 -14.18 -2.85
CA GLY A 59 -26.72 -14.67 -3.08
C GLY A 59 -25.97 -13.91 -4.17
N SER A 60 -24.79 -13.44 -3.82
CA SER A 60 -23.81 -12.97 -4.80
C SER A 60 -22.83 -14.09 -5.10
N ASP A 61 -23.22 -14.95 -6.03
CA ASP A 61 -22.34 -15.90 -6.69
C ASP A 61 -21.52 -15.13 -7.75
N THR A 62 -20.46 -14.43 -7.32
CA THR A 62 -19.52 -13.78 -8.26
C THR A 62 -18.20 -14.54 -8.22
N THR A 63 -18.11 -15.51 -9.12
CA THR A 63 -17.05 -16.50 -9.34
C THR A 63 -15.90 -15.97 -10.22
N ALA A 64 -15.54 -14.70 -10.08
CA ALA A 64 -14.30 -14.14 -10.62
C ALA A 64 -13.64 -13.31 -9.52
N SER A 65 -12.43 -13.72 -9.13
CA SER A 65 -11.70 -13.08 -8.04
C SER A 65 -11.27 -11.70 -8.52
N ARG A 66 -11.91 -10.65 -7.98
CA ARG A 66 -11.67 -9.24 -8.36
C ARG A 66 -10.25 -8.76 -8.04
N TYR A 67 -9.43 -9.62 -7.47
CA TYR A 67 -8.09 -9.33 -6.96
C TYR A 67 -7.05 -10.29 -7.53
N ASP A 68 -7.28 -10.85 -8.73
CA ASP A 68 -6.34 -11.76 -9.40
C ASP A 68 -4.97 -11.13 -9.67
N ASP A 69 -4.91 -9.80 -9.80
CA ASP A 69 -3.66 -9.05 -9.94
C ASP A 69 -2.76 -9.12 -8.68
N LEU A 70 -3.31 -9.50 -7.52
CA LEU A 70 -2.54 -9.79 -6.31
C LEU A 70 -1.95 -11.22 -6.31
N GLY A 71 -2.17 -12.00 -7.37
CA GLY A 71 -1.69 -13.37 -7.50
C GLY A 71 -2.21 -14.27 -6.37
N ALA A 72 -1.28 -14.89 -5.63
CA ALA A 72 -1.62 -15.82 -4.56
C ALA A 72 -2.34 -15.16 -3.37
N ASP A 73 -2.18 -13.85 -3.18
CA ASP A 73 -2.75 -13.12 -2.05
C ASP A 73 -4.19 -12.63 -2.33
N GLY A 74 -4.60 -12.56 -3.60
CA GLY A 74 -5.94 -12.12 -4.01
C GLY A 74 -7.08 -12.85 -3.30
N PRO A 75 -7.09 -14.19 -3.27
CA PRO A 75 -8.12 -14.95 -2.55
C PRO A 75 -8.13 -14.71 -1.04
N ALA A 76 -6.97 -14.46 -0.42
CA ALA A 76 -6.91 -14.16 1.01
C ALA A 76 -7.47 -12.76 1.31
N PHE A 77 -7.13 -11.78 0.46
CA PHE A 77 -7.62 -10.42 0.55
C PHE A 77 -9.14 -10.35 0.35
N ASP A 78 -9.69 -11.06 -0.64
CA ASP A 78 -11.13 -11.12 -0.88
C ASP A 78 -11.90 -11.69 0.33
N ARG A 79 -11.41 -12.78 0.92
CA ARG A 79 -11.99 -13.36 2.15
C ARG A 79 -11.93 -12.39 3.33
N MET A 80 -10.82 -11.65 3.48
CA MET A 80 -10.69 -10.64 4.52
C MET A 80 -11.74 -9.54 4.34
N LEU A 81 -11.85 -8.97 3.14
CA LEU A 81 -12.82 -7.92 2.84
C LEU A 81 -14.27 -8.38 2.98
N THR A 82 -14.56 -9.64 2.66
CA THR A 82 -15.87 -10.26 2.87
C THR A 82 -16.20 -10.36 4.35
N ARG A 83 -15.24 -10.81 5.19
CA ARG A 83 -15.40 -10.88 6.65
C ARG A 83 -15.63 -9.49 7.27
N LEU A 84 -14.90 -8.46 6.82
CA LEU A 84 -15.09 -7.08 7.29
C LEU A 84 -16.50 -6.54 6.99
N GLY A 85 -17.08 -6.90 5.84
CA GLY A 85 -18.46 -6.53 5.49
C GLY A 85 -19.52 -7.29 6.28
N ALA A 86 -19.19 -8.45 6.85
CA ALA A 86 -20.10 -9.25 7.69
C ALA A 86 -19.97 -8.96 9.19
N ALA A 87 -18.87 -8.32 9.62
CA ALA A 87 -18.56 -8.06 11.02
C ALA A 87 -19.25 -6.81 11.57
N GLU A 88 -20.59 -6.76 11.56
CA GLU A 88 -21.41 -5.83 12.38
C GLU A 88 -22.90 -6.24 12.31
N SER A 89 -23.22 -7.43 12.82
CA SER A 89 -24.60 -7.88 13.00
C SER A 89 -24.72 -8.69 14.29
N VAL A 90 -24.33 -8.07 15.41
CA VAL A 90 -24.63 -8.50 16.79
C VAL A 90 -25.09 -7.29 17.58
#